data_AF-A0A1H3SF73-F1
#
_entry.id   AF-A0A1H3SF73-F1
#
_cell.length_a   1.000
_cell.length_b   1.000
_cell.length_c   1.000
_cell.angle_alpha   90.00
_cell.angle_beta   90.00
_cell.angle_gamma   90.00
#
_symmetry.space_group_name_H-M   'P 1'
#
loop_
_entity.id
_entity.type
_entity.pdbx_description
1 polymer ?
#
loop_
_entity_poly.entity_id
_entity_poly.type
_entity_poly.pdbx_seq_one_letter_code
_entity_poly.pdbx_strand_id
1 'polypeptide(L)'
;MLPAFLMGRFPTFEWVIEEHVELCDGLERPDFSSEDGPFPAYVTQEEAQRFLAATGYRLPWDHEWEYVAKAGTERLYVCGDAVPQRDLSGDVCLAQFGDGQLNRAASNPWGMAALAVATFTRLQASPHEWRIRGGAAAFYPFQHPMQQAMLLTELQLPLANMPGQMAGLRLCLDVPAI
;
A
#
# COMPACT_ATOMS: atom_id res chain seq x y z
N MET A 1 -19.76 -12.40 6.19
CA MET A 1 -19.48 -12.30 4.75
C MET A 1 -19.00 -10.88 4.50
N LEU A 2 -17.89 -10.72 3.78
CA LEU A 2 -17.33 -9.40 3.47
C LEU A 2 -18.16 -8.76 2.34
N PRO A 3 -18.71 -7.53 2.51
CA PRO A 3 -19.47 -6.86 1.46
C PRO A 3 -18.62 -6.65 0.20
N ALA A 4 -19.25 -6.65 -0.98
CA ALA A 4 -18.53 -6.40 -2.22
C ALA A 4 -17.97 -4.96 -2.25
N PHE A 5 -16.73 -4.83 -2.68
CA PHE A 5 -16.01 -3.55 -2.77
C PHE A 5 -15.03 -3.60 -3.95
N LEU A 6 -14.62 -2.42 -4.41
CA LEU A 6 -13.53 -2.25 -5.36
C LEU A 6 -12.33 -1.70 -4.61
N MET A 7 -11.13 -2.19 -4.94
CA MET A 7 -9.87 -1.67 -4.44
C MET A 7 -8.96 -1.35 -5.63
N GLY A 8 -8.30 -0.19 -5.59
CA GLY A 8 -7.35 0.22 -6.62
C GLY A 8 -6.25 -0.82 -6.80
N ARG A 9 -6.00 -1.24 -8.05
CA ARG A 9 -4.96 -2.21 -8.41
C ARG A 9 -3.57 -1.77 -7.97
N PHE A 10 -3.32 -0.46 -8.04
CA PHE A 10 -2.08 0.20 -7.61
C PHE A 10 -2.34 1.06 -6.37
N PRO A 11 -1.28 1.37 -5.59
CA PRO A 11 -1.34 2.53 -4.70
C PRO A 11 -1.63 3.79 -5.52
N THR A 12 -2.22 4.80 -4.87
CA THR A 12 -2.45 6.10 -5.49
C THR A 12 -1.11 6.75 -5.79
N PHE A 13 -0.97 7.25 -7.03
CA PHE A 13 0.23 7.93 -7.47
C PHE A 13 0.21 9.41 -7.09
N GLU A 14 1.40 10.00 -6.95
CA GLU A 14 1.58 11.39 -6.51
C GLU A 14 0.75 12.38 -7.33
N TRP A 15 0.85 12.32 -8.66
CA TRP A 15 0.10 13.21 -9.55
C TRP A 15 -1.42 13.17 -9.32
N VAL A 16 -1.99 12.02 -8.91
CA VAL A 16 -3.44 11.87 -8.68
C VAL A 16 -3.85 12.66 -7.44
N ILE A 17 -2.97 12.69 -6.43
CA ILE A 17 -3.22 13.44 -5.20
C ILE A 17 -3.06 14.93 -5.46
N GLU A 18 -2.02 15.34 -6.17
CA GLU A 18 -1.72 16.73 -6.49
C GLU A 18 -2.81 17.42 -7.34
N GLU A 19 -3.54 16.65 -8.17
CA GLU A 19 -4.73 17.16 -8.88
C GLU A 19 -5.84 17.68 -7.94
N HIS A 20 -5.85 17.27 -6.67
CA HIS A 20 -6.93 17.55 -5.72
C HIS A 20 -6.47 18.27 -4.45
N VAL A 21 -5.21 18.11 -4.05
CA VAL A 21 -4.67 18.65 -2.79
C VAL A 21 -3.22 19.09 -2.96
N GLU A 22 -2.89 20.28 -2.44
CA GLU A 22 -1.51 20.72 -2.32
C GLU A 22 -0.77 19.93 -1.23
N LEU A 23 0.28 19.23 -1.65
CA LEU A 23 1.23 18.55 -0.78
C LEU A 23 2.21 19.55 -0.18
N CYS A 24 2.65 19.30 1.05
CA CYS A 24 3.62 20.18 1.70
C CYS A 24 5.02 20.04 1.07
N ASP A 25 5.55 21.15 0.55
CA ASP A 25 6.87 21.24 -0.11
C ASP A 25 8.07 21.06 0.84
N GLY A 26 7.84 21.09 2.15
CA GLY A 26 8.90 21.01 3.18
C GLY A 26 9.12 19.62 3.77
N LEU A 27 8.41 18.60 3.29
CA LEU A 27 8.48 17.23 3.83
C LEU A 27 9.36 16.35 2.95
N GLU A 28 10.32 15.67 3.58
CA GLU A 28 11.11 14.63 2.92
C GLU A 28 10.26 13.36 2.77
N ARG A 29 9.79 13.11 1.54
CA ARG A 29 9.01 11.93 1.18
C ARG A 29 9.94 10.81 0.70
N PRO A 30 9.58 9.52 0.90
CA PRO A 30 10.33 8.42 0.32
C PRO A 30 10.46 8.56 -1.20
N ASP A 31 11.70 8.57 -1.66
CA ASP A 31 12.04 8.60 -3.08
C ASP A 31 11.92 7.19 -3.66
N PHE A 32 10.86 6.97 -4.43
CA PHE A 32 10.76 5.81 -5.30
C PHE A 32 11.36 6.22 -6.64
N SER A 33 12.47 5.61 -7.05
CA SER A 33 13.04 5.87 -8.36
C SER A 33 12.50 4.90 -9.40
N SER A 34 12.14 5.43 -10.57
CA SER A 34 11.82 4.69 -11.78
C SER A 34 12.08 5.63 -12.94
N GLU A 35 12.85 5.17 -13.92
CA GLU A 35 13.29 6.06 -14.99
C GLU A 35 12.11 6.53 -15.87
N ASP A 36 10.99 5.78 -15.91
CA ASP A 36 9.89 5.97 -16.87
C ASP A 36 8.46 5.69 -16.33
N GLY A 37 8.23 5.65 -15.02
CA GLY A 37 6.94 5.20 -14.44
C GLY A 37 6.37 6.05 -13.29
N PRO A 38 5.06 5.93 -13.00
CA PRO A 38 4.46 6.58 -11.84
C PRO A 38 5.04 6.08 -10.52
N PHE A 39 4.97 6.93 -9.50
CA PHE A 39 5.41 6.62 -8.14
C PHE A 39 4.27 6.63 -7.14
N PRO A 40 4.27 5.72 -6.16
CA PRO A 40 3.29 5.75 -5.09
C PRO A 40 3.52 7.01 -4.26
N ALA A 41 2.45 7.75 -4.03
CA ALA A 41 2.52 8.90 -3.14
C ALA A 41 2.70 8.42 -1.70
N TYR A 42 3.55 9.10 -0.94
CA TYR A 42 3.56 8.99 0.52
C TYR A 42 3.09 10.31 1.09
N VAL A 43 2.00 10.27 1.85
CA VAL A 43 1.33 11.45 2.36
C VAL A 43 1.19 11.38 3.87
N THR A 44 1.09 12.55 4.48
CA THR A 44 0.69 12.66 5.89
C THR A 44 -0.77 12.24 6.05
N GLN A 45 -1.15 11.90 7.28
CA GLN A 45 -2.55 11.60 7.59
C GLN A 45 -3.49 12.78 7.27
N GLU A 46 -3.05 14.02 7.45
CA GLU A 46 -3.83 15.23 7.14
C GLU A 46 -4.05 15.41 5.63
N GLU A 47 -2.98 15.28 4.83
CA GLU A 47 -3.06 15.30 3.36
C GLU A 47 -4.00 14.22 2.83
N ALA A 48 -3.89 12.99 3.35
CA ALA A 48 -4.78 11.90 3.02
C ALA A 48 -6.24 12.21 3.38
N GLN A 49 -6.51 12.79 4.55
CA GLN A 49 -7.86 13.19 4.94
C GLN A 49 -8.46 14.23 3.99
N ARG A 50 -7.68 15.26 3.62
CA ARG A 50 -8.10 16.28 2.64
C ARG A 50 -8.41 15.64 1.29
N PHE A 51 -7.57 14.73 0.81
CA PHE A 51 -7.75 14.04 -0.47
C PHE A 51 -8.99 13.15 -0.48
N LEU A 52 -9.21 12.36 0.56
CA LEU A 52 -10.39 11.49 0.66
C LEU A 52 -11.68 12.30 0.76
N ALA A 53 -11.65 13.44 1.46
CA ALA A 53 -12.80 14.35 1.53
C ALA A 53 -13.12 15.00 0.17
N ALA A 54 -12.10 15.35 -0.63
CA ALA A 54 -12.27 15.96 -1.94
C ALA A 54 -12.80 14.99 -3.00
N THR A 55 -12.45 13.69 -2.90
CA THR A 55 -12.71 12.69 -3.94
C THR A 55 -13.87 11.74 -3.62
N GLY A 56 -14.24 11.59 -2.35
CA GLY A 56 -15.27 10.64 -1.91
C GLY A 56 -14.82 9.18 -1.88
N TYR A 57 -13.58 8.87 -2.23
CA TYR A 57 -12.99 7.54 -1.99
C TYR A 57 -12.82 7.29 -0.50
N ARG A 58 -12.71 6.01 -0.12
CA ARG A 58 -12.32 5.60 1.23
C ARG A 58 -11.02 4.83 1.24
N LEU A 59 -10.36 4.81 2.40
CA LEU A 59 -9.34 3.81 2.69
C LEU A 59 -9.95 2.40 2.76
N PRO A 60 -9.17 1.34 2.48
CA PRO A 60 -9.57 -0.01 2.81
C PRO A 60 -9.79 -0.16 4.31
N TRP A 61 -10.71 -1.03 4.67
CA TRP A 61 -10.67 -1.63 5.99
C TRP A 61 -9.44 -2.53 6.09
N ASP A 62 -8.91 -2.64 7.30
CA ASP A 62 -7.73 -3.44 7.59
C ASP A 62 -7.86 -4.90 7.13
N HIS A 63 -9.02 -5.50 7.36
CA HIS A 63 -9.35 -6.85 6.93
C HIS A 63 -9.60 -6.97 5.41
N GLU A 64 -10.03 -5.90 4.72
CA GLU A 64 -10.18 -5.89 3.26
C GLU A 64 -8.81 -5.92 2.59
N TRP A 65 -7.86 -5.14 3.09
CA TRP A 65 -6.49 -5.14 2.59
C TRP A 65 -5.87 -6.53 2.72
N GLU A 66 -6.03 -7.18 3.89
CA GLU A 66 -5.51 -8.52 4.11
C GLU A 66 -6.17 -9.56 3.19
N TYR A 67 -7.50 -9.53 3.07
CA TYR A 67 -8.24 -10.41 2.18
C TYR A 67 -7.75 -10.32 0.74
N VAL A 68 -7.54 -9.09 0.26
CA VAL A 68 -7.01 -8.81 -1.06
C VAL A 68 -5.57 -9.28 -1.18
N ALA A 69 -4.70 -8.99 -0.21
CA ALA A 69 -3.30 -9.40 -0.23
C ALA A 69 -3.15 -10.92 -0.33
N LYS A 70 -3.99 -11.65 0.41
CA LYS A 70 -4.09 -13.11 0.41
C LYS A 70 -4.73 -13.68 -0.86
N ALA A 71 -5.56 -12.93 -1.58
CA ALA A 71 -6.20 -13.33 -2.84
C ALA A 71 -6.89 -14.71 -2.81
N GLY A 72 -7.60 -15.01 -1.70
CA GLY A 72 -8.27 -16.28 -1.50
C GLY A 72 -7.35 -17.47 -1.18
N THR A 73 -6.09 -17.21 -0.83
CA THR A 73 -5.10 -18.22 -0.42
C THR A 73 -4.64 -17.98 1.02
N GLU A 74 -3.84 -18.89 1.59
CA GLU A 74 -3.25 -18.74 2.94
C GLU A 74 -1.84 -18.10 2.90
N ARG A 75 -1.60 -17.20 1.96
CA ARG A 75 -0.32 -16.49 1.82
C ARG A 75 0.11 -15.83 3.12
N LEU A 76 1.31 -16.20 3.56
CA LEU A 76 1.92 -15.61 4.74
C LEU A 76 2.58 -14.26 4.42
N TYR A 77 3.21 -14.15 3.25
CA TYR A 77 3.86 -12.94 2.76
C TYR A 77 3.16 -12.39 1.52
N VAL A 78 3.26 -11.08 1.30
CA VAL A 78 2.70 -10.42 0.10
C VAL A 78 3.23 -11.02 -1.21
N CYS A 79 4.41 -11.65 -1.17
CA CYS A 79 5.07 -12.29 -2.32
C CYS A 79 4.94 -13.82 -2.35
N GLY A 80 4.23 -14.45 -1.40
CA GLY A 80 4.02 -15.91 -1.38
C GLY A 80 3.97 -16.51 0.02
N ASP A 81 4.04 -17.83 0.09
CA ASP A 81 3.81 -18.58 1.34
C ASP A 81 5.11 -18.79 2.15
N ALA A 82 6.27 -18.66 1.50
CA ALA A 82 7.56 -18.91 2.08
C ALA A 82 8.32 -17.61 2.39
N VAL A 83 9.18 -17.67 3.41
CA VAL A 83 10.14 -16.61 3.73
C VAL A 83 10.98 -16.29 2.48
N PRO A 84 11.03 -15.04 2.01
CA PRO A 84 11.79 -14.72 0.81
C PRO A 84 13.28 -15.01 0.94
N GLN A 85 13.82 -15.79 0.00
CA GLN A 85 15.24 -16.21 -0.04
C GLN A 85 16.06 -15.48 -1.12
N ARG A 86 15.49 -14.44 -1.73
CA ARG A 86 16.04 -13.73 -2.90
C ARG A 86 16.02 -12.22 -2.68
N ASP A 87 16.68 -11.48 -3.57
CA ASP A 87 16.51 -10.03 -3.59
C ASP A 87 15.04 -9.68 -3.91
N LEU A 88 14.53 -8.70 -3.17
CA LEU A 88 13.15 -8.24 -3.15
C LEU A 88 12.99 -6.85 -3.78
N SER A 89 14.10 -6.23 -4.21
CA SER A 89 14.12 -4.90 -4.82
C SER A 89 13.16 -4.82 -6.02
N GLY A 90 13.49 -5.49 -7.12
CA GLY A 90 12.87 -5.24 -8.43
C GLY A 90 11.42 -5.68 -8.60
N ASP A 91 10.89 -6.55 -7.73
CA ASP A 91 9.59 -7.18 -7.94
C ASP A 91 8.68 -7.24 -6.71
N VAL A 92 9.12 -6.76 -5.55
CA VAL A 92 8.27 -6.68 -4.34
C VAL A 92 8.31 -5.28 -3.73
N CYS A 93 9.49 -4.79 -3.33
CA CYS A 93 9.64 -3.53 -2.59
C CYS A 93 9.75 -2.29 -3.48
N LEU A 94 10.44 -2.38 -4.62
CA LEU A 94 10.68 -1.29 -5.57
C LEU A 94 10.02 -1.60 -6.92
N ALA A 95 8.77 -2.09 -6.88
CA ALA A 95 8.05 -2.52 -8.07
C ALA A 95 7.98 -1.40 -9.12
N GLN A 96 8.38 -1.70 -10.35
CA GLN A 96 8.31 -0.75 -11.46
C GLN A 96 6.91 -0.74 -12.07
N PHE A 97 6.21 0.39 -11.96
CA PHE A 97 4.83 0.52 -12.44
C PHE A 97 4.74 0.70 -13.96
N GLY A 98 5.78 1.28 -14.57
CA GLY A 98 5.85 1.50 -16.03
C GLY A 98 6.07 0.22 -16.85
N ASP A 99 6.62 -0.84 -16.25
CA ASP A 99 6.84 -2.12 -16.90
C ASP A 99 5.71 -3.11 -16.57
N GLY A 100 4.85 -3.37 -17.57
CA GLY A 100 3.72 -4.28 -17.42
C GLY A 100 4.08 -5.74 -17.14
N GLN A 101 5.26 -6.20 -17.54
CA GLN A 101 5.75 -7.55 -17.28
C GLN A 101 6.22 -7.67 -15.82
N LEU A 102 7.05 -6.72 -15.35
CA LEU A 102 7.52 -6.69 -13.96
C LEU A 102 6.36 -6.51 -12.98
N ASN A 103 5.43 -5.60 -13.29
CA ASN A 103 4.21 -5.36 -12.52
C ASN A 103 3.35 -6.62 -12.40
N ARG A 104 3.15 -7.35 -13.51
CA ARG A 104 2.40 -8.60 -13.50
C ARG A 104 3.08 -9.66 -12.66
N ALA A 105 4.41 -9.78 -12.75
CA ALA A 105 5.18 -10.72 -11.93
C ALA A 105 5.11 -10.39 -10.43
N ALA A 106 5.09 -9.10 -10.09
CA ALA A 106 4.95 -8.58 -8.72
C ALA A 106 3.52 -8.69 -8.16
N SER A 107 2.53 -8.97 -9.01
CA SER A 107 1.12 -8.99 -8.61
C SER A 107 0.74 -10.31 -7.94
N ASN A 108 -0.22 -10.24 -7.02
CA ASN A 108 -0.87 -11.45 -6.51
C ASN A 108 -1.85 -12.06 -7.55
N PRO A 109 -2.49 -13.22 -7.29
CA PRO A 109 -3.38 -13.91 -8.22
C PRO A 109 -4.59 -13.09 -8.69
N TRP A 110 -5.00 -12.06 -7.94
CA TRP A 110 -6.06 -11.13 -8.36
C TRP A 110 -5.52 -9.92 -9.13
N GLY A 111 -4.21 -9.88 -9.41
CA GLY A 111 -3.57 -8.80 -10.14
C GLY A 111 -3.21 -7.58 -9.29
N MET A 112 -3.22 -7.71 -7.96
CA MET A 112 -2.91 -6.60 -7.06
C MET A 112 -1.40 -6.45 -6.92
N ALA A 113 -0.89 -5.30 -7.34
CA ALA A 113 0.54 -5.01 -7.36
C ALA A 113 0.94 -4.11 -6.18
N ALA A 114 2.24 -4.07 -5.89
CA ALA A 114 2.85 -3.17 -4.90
C ALA A 114 2.21 -3.26 -3.50
N LEU A 115 1.96 -4.49 -3.04
CA LEU A 115 1.47 -4.74 -1.69
C LEU A 115 2.54 -4.48 -0.60
N ALA A 116 3.81 -4.29 -0.98
CA ALA A 116 4.85 -3.87 -0.05
C ALA A 116 4.85 -2.34 0.23
N VAL A 117 4.13 -1.55 -0.58
CA VAL A 117 3.96 -0.10 -0.35
C VAL A 117 3.06 0.12 0.86
N ALA A 118 3.47 1.05 1.74
CA ALA A 118 2.68 1.39 2.92
C ALA A 118 1.30 1.88 2.52
N THR A 119 0.25 1.35 3.14
CA THR A 119 -1.13 1.76 2.87
C THR A 119 -1.84 2.09 4.17
N PHE A 120 -2.42 3.28 4.26
CA PHE A 120 -3.35 3.61 5.34
C PHE A 120 -4.60 2.71 5.28
N THR A 121 -4.94 2.07 6.40
CA THR A 121 -6.15 1.25 6.56
C THR A 121 -6.96 1.73 7.76
N ARG A 122 -8.28 1.48 7.73
CA ARG A 122 -9.19 1.77 8.85
C ARG A 122 -9.47 0.52 9.67
N LEU A 123 -9.65 0.70 10.97
CA LEU A 123 -10.08 -0.37 11.86
C LEU A 123 -11.60 -0.34 12.06
N GLN A 124 -12.27 -1.48 11.87
CA GLN A 124 -13.73 -1.55 12.05
C GLN A 124 -14.16 -1.23 13.49
N ALA A 125 -13.37 -1.66 14.48
CA ALA A 125 -13.62 -1.37 15.90
C ALA A 125 -13.31 0.09 16.29
N SER A 126 -12.48 0.79 15.51
CA SER A 126 -12.04 2.17 15.77
C SER A 126 -11.90 2.93 14.43
N PRO A 127 -13.01 3.35 13.80
CA PRO A 127 -12.99 3.84 12.42
C PRO A 127 -12.20 5.13 12.18
N HIS A 128 -11.89 5.86 13.26
CA HIS A 128 -11.09 7.08 13.25
C HIS A 128 -9.59 6.80 13.43
N GLU A 129 -9.23 5.59 13.86
CA GLU A 129 -7.85 5.16 14.01
C GLU A 129 -7.38 4.51 12.71
N TRP A 130 -6.24 4.97 12.23
CA TRP A 130 -5.61 4.45 11.03
C TRP A 130 -4.41 3.59 11.38
N ARG A 131 -4.30 2.44 10.70
CA ARG A 131 -3.13 1.56 10.75
C ARG A 131 -2.46 1.53 9.41
N ILE A 132 -1.25 0.98 9.38
CA ILE A 132 -0.51 0.76 8.16
C ILE A 132 -0.47 -0.74 7.89
N ARG A 133 -0.90 -1.11 6.68
CA ARG A 133 -0.62 -2.42 6.08
C ARG A 133 0.44 -2.27 5.01
N GLY A 134 1.16 -3.36 4.75
CA GLY A 134 2.37 -3.33 3.93
C GLY A 134 3.44 -2.47 4.58
N GLY A 135 4.19 -1.72 3.77
CA GLY A 135 5.18 -0.75 4.24
C GLY A 135 6.62 -1.22 4.16
N ALA A 136 6.87 -2.49 3.83
CA ALA A 136 8.20 -3.04 3.60
C ALA A 136 9.06 -2.19 2.65
N ALA A 137 8.44 -1.59 1.64
CA ALA A 137 9.11 -0.72 0.67
C ALA A 137 9.81 0.49 1.31
N ALA A 138 9.24 1.06 2.37
CA ALA A 138 9.79 2.23 3.07
C ALA A 138 11.03 1.90 3.93
N PHE A 139 11.29 0.62 4.20
CA PHE A 139 12.41 0.15 5.01
C PHE A 139 13.44 -0.64 4.19
N TYR A 140 13.22 -0.76 2.89
CA TYR A 140 14.16 -1.42 1.98
C TYR A 140 15.32 -0.45 1.63
N PRO A 141 16.57 -0.92 1.48
CA PRO A 141 17.04 -2.30 1.64
C PRO A 141 17.09 -2.74 3.10
N PHE A 142 16.63 -3.98 3.36
CA PHE A 142 16.67 -4.57 4.69
C PHE A 142 18.12 -4.80 5.14
N GLN A 143 18.44 -4.31 6.33
CA GLN A 143 19.73 -4.45 7.00
C GLN A 143 19.78 -5.70 7.90
N HIS A 144 18.62 -6.27 8.26
CA HIS A 144 18.53 -7.43 9.14
C HIS A 144 17.48 -8.44 8.66
N PRO A 145 17.71 -9.77 8.76
CA PRO A 145 16.75 -10.79 8.31
C PRO A 145 15.35 -10.65 8.93
N MET A 146 15.26 -10.21 10.18
CA MET A 146 13.98 -9.99 10.88
C MET A 146 13.08 -8.95 10.18
N GLN A 147 13.63 -8.05 9.38
CA GLN A 147 12.84 -7.05 8.65
C GLN A 147 12.01 -7.67 7.52
N GLN A 148 12.25 -8.93 7.15
CA GLN A 148 11.35 -9.67 6.25
C GLN A 148 9.95 -9.85 6.84
N ALA A 149 9.77 -9.72 8.17
CA ALA A 149 8.45 -9.67 8.80
C ALA A 149 7.58 -8.53 8.25
N MET A 150 8.17 -7.46 7.71
CA MET A 150 7.47 -6.34 7.08
C MET A 150 6.66 -6.72 5.84
N LEU A 151 6.90 -7.92 5.29
CA LEU A 151 6.18 -8.46 4.14
C LEU A 151 5.01 -9.35 4.54
N LEU A 152 4.81 -9.61 5.82
CA LEU A 152 3.70 -10.45 6.28
C LEU A 152 2.37 -9.79 5.90
N THR A 153 1.45 -10.57 5.33
CA THR A 153 0.13 -10.05 4.97
C THR A 153 -0.68 -9.61 6.19
N GLU A 154 -0.38 -10.18 7.36
CA GLU A 154 -1.07 -9.94 8.63
C GLU A 154 -0.44 -8.82 9.48
N LEU A 155 0.75 -8.34 9.10
CA LEU A 155 1.41 -7.30 9.88
C LEU A 155 0.65 -5.98 9.79
N GLN A 156 0.41 -5.38 10.95
CA GLN A 156 -0.10 -4.04 11.12
C GLN A 156 0.94 -3.19 11.85
N LEU A 157 1.10 -1.95 11.41
CA LEU A 157 2.00 -0.99 12.05
C LEU A 157 1.25 0.27 12.46
N PRO A 158 1.63 0.90 13.60
CA PRO A 158 1.20 2.25 13.88
C PRO A 158 1.91 3.24 12.93
N LEU A 159 1.25 4.36 12.62
CA LEU A 159 1.83 5.42 11.79
C LEU A 159 3.16 5.95 12.36
N ALA A 160 3.28 6.00 13.68
CA ALA A 160 4.50 6.44 14.37
C ALA A 160 5.75 5.61 14.03
N ASN A 161 5.58 4.40 13.51
CA ASN A 161 6.69 3.55 13.09
C ASN A 161 7.12 3.82 11.64
N MET A 162 6.34 4.56 10.85
CA MET A 162 6.67 4.85 9.46
C MET A 162 7.65 6.02 9.34
N PRO A 163 8.62 5.96 8.41
CA PRO A 163 9.46 7.11 8.08
C PRO A 163 8.60 8.34 7.74
N GLY A 164 8.92 9.46 8.38
CA GLY A 164 8.18 10.72 8.23
C GLY A 164 6.73 10.70 8.74
N GLN A 165 6.28 9.62 9.40
CA GLN A 165 4.87 9.42 9.76
C GLN A 165 3.94 9.55 8.53
N MET A 166 4.40 9.01 7.40
CA MET A 166 3.69 9.01 6.14
C MET A 166 3.45 7.59 5.65
N ALA A 167 2.39 7.43 4.86
CA ALA A 167 2.11 6.21 4.13
C ALA A 167 1.43 6.53 2.81
N GLY A 168 1.39 5.56 1.93
CA GLY A 168 0.61 5.66 0.70
C GLY A 168 -0.87 5.39 0.91
N LEU A 169 -1.60 5.59 -0.18
CA LEU A 169 -3.03 5.36 -0.25
C LEU A 169 -3.32 4.21 -1.20
N ARG A 170 -4.37 3.45 -0.89
CA ARG A 170 -5.03 2.57 -1.85
C ARG A 170 -6.51 2.84 -1.72
N LEU A 171 -7.14 3.23 -2.82
CA LEU A 171 -8.50 3.73 -2.78
C LEU A 171 -9.49 2.59 -2.90
N CYS A 172 -10.57 2.67 -2.12
CA CYS A 172 -11.67 1.73 -2.17
C CYS A 172 -13.00 2.44 -2.46
N LEU A 173 -13.90 1.70 -3.11
CA LEU A 173 -15.31 2.06 -3.31
C LEU A 173 -16.19 0.90 -2.85
N ASP A 174 -17.30 1.21 -2.20
CA ASP A 174 -18.32 0.22 -1.88
C ASP A 174 -19.16 -0.09 -3.12
N VAL A 175 -19.43 -1.36 -3.39
CA VAL A 175 -20.34 -1.76 -4.46
C VAL A 175 -21.76 -1.79 -3.86
N PRO A 176 -22.72 -1.01 -4.40
CA PRO A 176 -24.10 -1.05 -3.92
C PRO A 176 -24.66 -2.46 -4.00
N ALA A 177 -25.44 -2.87 -2.99
CA ALA A 177 -26.25 -4.08 -3.10
C ALA A 177 -27.25 -3.89 -4.25
N ILE A 178 -27.25 -4.83 -5.19
CA ILE A 178 -28.25 -4.92 -6.28
C ILE A 178 -29.53 -5.55 -5.73
#